data_AF-A0A2M6W3E8-F1
#
_entry.id   AF-A0A2M6W3E8-F1
#
_cell.length_a   1.000
_cell.length_b   1.000
_cell.length_c   1.000
_cell.angle_alpha   90.00
_cell.angle_beta   90.00
_cell.angle_gamma   90.00
#
_symmetry.space_group_name_H-M   'P 1'
#
loop_
_entity.id
_entity.type
_entity.pdbx_description
1 polymer ?
#
loop_
_entity_poly.entity_id
_entity_poly.type
_entity_poly.pdbx_seq_one_letter_code
_entity_poly.pdbx_strand_id
1 'polypeptide(L)'
;MVGGDKKIYEKSKPIFDAMSDTASGYMGVAGAGHFAKMVHNGIEYGMMQALAEGFAILKKAPFKFRLRDVANVYNQNSIITSRLTGWLEEGFKEYGDNLKKASGVVAHTG
;
A
#
# COMPACT_ATOMS: atom_id res chain seq x y z
N MET A 1 9.38 -10.76 6.00
CA MET A 1 8.65 -12.04 6.06
C MET A 1 9.56 -13.13 5.54
N VAL A 2 10.06 -14.01 6.40
CA VAL A 2 11.03 -15.06 6.03
C VAL A 2 10.43 -16.43 6.32
N GLY A 3 10.47 -17.35 5.36
CA GLY A 3 10.09 -18.75 5.55
C GLY A 3 11.26 -19.69 5.23
N GLY A 4 11.38 -20.80 5.95
CA GLY A 4 12.49 -21.74 5.79
C GLY A 4 12.73 -22.57 7.04
N ASP A 5 13.95 -23.07 7.21
CA ASP A 5 14.36 -23.73 8.46
C ASP A 5 14.50 -22.69 9.59
N LYS A 6 13.90 -22.97 10.74
CA LYS A 6 13.90 -22.04 11.88
C LYS A 6 15.31 -21.79 12.42
N LYS A 7 16.18 -22.80 12.53
CA LYS A 7 17.55 -22.63 13.03
C LYS A 7 18.38 -21.75 12.10
N ILE A 8 18.18 -21.91 10.78
CA ILE A 8 18.83 -21.04 9.79
C ILE A 8 18.31 -19.61 9.93
N TYR A 9 16.99 -19.41 10.06
CA TYR A 9 16.42 -18.07 10.29
C TYR A 9 17.03 -17.40 11.53
N GLU A 10 17.09 -18.08 12.68
CA GLU A 10 17.65 -17.49 13.91
C GLU A 10 19.13 -17.12 13.73
N LYS A 11 19.91 -17.98 13.05
CA LYS A 11 21.32 -17.69 12.74
C LYS A 11 21.48 -16.49 11.80
N SER A 12 20.56 -16.34 10.84
CA SER A 12 20.57 -15.26 9.84
C SER A 12 19.85 -13.99 10.30
N LYS A 13 19.17 -14.01 11.45
CA LYS A 13 18.38 -12.88 11.97
C LYS A 13 19.16 -11.56 12.01
N PRO A 14 20.45 -11.51 12.43
CA PRO A 14 21.20 -10.25 12.42
C PRO A 14 21.32 -9.62 11.04
N ILE A 15 21.39 -10.43 9.97
CA ILE A 15 21.44 -9.93 8.59
C ILE A 15 20.08 -9.35 8.19
N PHE A 16 18.98 -10.03 8.52
CA PHE A 16 17.64 -9.52 8.23
C PHE A 16 17.33 -8.24 9.00
N ASP A 17 17.76 -8.14 10.26
CA ASP A 17 17.59 -6.94 11.07
C ASP A 17 18.46 -5.78 10.54
N ALA A 18 19.68 -6.06 10.06
CA ALA A 18 20.56 -5.03 9.50
C ALA A 18 20.07 -4.48 8.15
N MET A 19 19.32 -5.26 7.36
CA MET A 19 18.81 -4.86 6.04
C MET A 19 17.40 -4.26 6.06
N SER A 20 16.70 -4.31 7.20
CA SER A 20 15.29 -3.96 7.28
C SER A 20 15.08 -2.77 8.21
N ASP A 21 14.40 -1.74 7.71
CA ASP A 21 13.96 -0.59 8.52
C ASP A 21 12.81 -0.95 9.48
N THR A 22 12.30 -2.19 9.41
CA THR A 22 11.19 -2.71 10.22
C THR A 22 11.49 -4.10 10.77
N ALA A 23 10.66 -4.59 11.69
CA ALA A 23 10.83 -5.93 12.25
C ALA A 23 10.79 -7.01 11.17
N SER A 24 11.87 -7.80 11.09
CA SER A 24 11.89 -9.07 10.36
C SER A 24 11.17 -10.15 11.18
N GLY A 25 10.56 -11.14 10.51
CA GLY A 25 9.77 -12.16 11.19
C GLY A 25 9.77 -13.51 10.47
N TYR A 26 9.87 -14.58 11.25
CA TYR A 26 9.73 -15.97 10.81
C TYR A 26 8.26 -16.32 10.59
N MET A 27 7.93 -16.73 9.37
CA MET A 27 6.57 -17.00 8.92
C MET A 27 6.25 -18.50 8.86
N GLY A 28 7.22 -19.37 9.14
CA GLY A 28 7.06 -20.82 9.07
C GLY A 28 8.03 -21.48 8.08
N VAL A 29 7.68 -22.68 7.65
CA VAL A 29 8.51 -23.51 6.77
C VAL A 29 8.74 -22.86 5.39
N ALA A 30 9.59 -23.48 4.58
CA ALA A 30 9.87 -23.04 3.22
C ALA A 30 8.57 -22.74 2.44
N GLY A 31 8.54 -21.61 1.75
CA GLY A 31 7.36 -21.11 1.03
C GLY A 31 6.45 -20.18 1.86
N ALA A 32 6.36 -20.33 3.19
CA ALA A 32 5.43 -19.56 4.01
C ALA A 32 5.67 -18.04 3.94
N GLY A 33 6.94 -17.60 3.92
CA GLY A 33 7.29 -16.19 3.79
C GLY A 33 6.85 -15.57 2.45
N HIS A 34 7.03 -16.30 1.35
CA HIS A 34 6.57 -15.85 0.02
C HIS A 34 5.05 -15.83 -0.08
N PHE A 35 4.38 -16.84 0.48
CA PHE A 35 2.93 -16.88 0.52
C PHE A 35 2.36 -15.69 1.31
N ALA A 36 2.91 -15.39 2.50
CA ALA A 36 2.51 -14.23 3.28
C ALA A 36 2.71 -12.91 2.50
N LYS A 37 3.82 -12.77 1.75
CA LYS A 37 4.05 -11.60 0.88
C LYS A 37 3.07 -11.52 -0.29
N MET A 38 2.71 -12.65 -0.89
CA MET A 38 1.68 -12.69 -1.93
C MET A 38 0.32 -12.20 -1.37
N VAL A 39 -0.08 -12.68 -0.19
CA VAL A 39 -1.33 -12.23 0.46
C VAL A 39 -1.26 -10.75 0.84
N HIS A 40 -0.13 -10.24 1.34
CA HIS A 40 0.09 -8.82 1.57
C HIS A 40 -0.21 -7.99 0.30
N ASN A 41 0.31 -8.41 -0.85
CA ASN A 41 0.05 -7.71 -2.11
C ASN A 41 -1.45 -7.78 -2.49
N GLY A 42 -2.13 -8.90 -2.24
CA GLY A 42 -3.58 -9.00 -2.42
C GLY A 42 -4.37 -8.00 -1.57
N ILE A 43 -3.99 -7.85 -0.29
CA ILE A 43 -4.59 -6.83 0.61
C ILE A 43 -4.31 -5.42 0.10
N GLU A 44 -3.08 -5.13 -0.32
CA GLU A 44 -2.67 -3.84 -0.87
C GLU A 44 -3.56 -3.44 -2.07
N TYR A 45 -3.80 -4.36 -3.00
CA TYR A 45 -4.66 -4.11 -4.15
C TYR A 45 -6.12 -3.85 -3.74
N GLY A 46 -6.64 -4.60 -2.77
CA GLY A 46 -7.98 -4.35 -2.22
C GLY A 46 -8.11 -2.97 -1.59
N MET A 47 -7.10 -2.53 -0.84
CA MET A 47 -7.07 -1.19 -0.23
C MET A 47 -6.99 -0.08 -1.30
N MET A 48 -6.14 -0.26 -2.32
CA MET A 48 -6.04 0.68 -3.44
C MET A 48 -7.39 0.82 -4.17
N GLN A 49 -8.07 -0.29 -4.44
CA GLN A 49 -9.38 -0.28 -5.08
C GLN A 49 -10.44 0.41 -4.22
N ALA A 50 -10.47 0.15 -2.92
CA ALA A 50 -11.41 0.80 -1.99
C ALA A 50 -11.22 2.33 -1.97
N LEU A 51 -9.96 2.80 -1.95
CA LEU A 51 -9.66 4.22 -2.08
C LEU A 51 -10.11 4.76 -3.44
N ALA A 52 -9.80 4.07 -4.53
CA ALA A 52 -10.17 4.50 -5.89
C ALA A 52 -11.70 4.67 -6.04
N GLU A 53 -12.49 3.71 -5.56
CA GLU A 53 -13.95 3.77 -5.61
C GLU A 53 -14.53 4.90 -4.75
N GLY A 54 -14.02 5.06 -3.51
CA GLY A 54 -14.45 6.15 -2.63
C GLY A 54 -14.20 7.54 -3.23
N PHE A 55 -13.01 7.75 -3.81
CA PHE A 55 -12.68 9.00 -4.48
C PHE A 55 -13.42 9.19 -5.81
N ALA A 56 -13.76 8.13 -6.52
CA ALA A 56 -14.63 8.21 -7.70
C ALA A 56 -16.05 8.68 -7.34
N ILE A 57 -16.59 8.26 -6.19
CA ILE A 57 -17.87 8.76 -5.68
C ILE A 57 -17.76 10.25 -5.33
N LEU A 58 -16.74 10.65 -4.56
CA LEU A 58 -16.50 12.06 -4.20
C LEU A 58 -16.40 12.95 -5.44
N LYS A 59 -15.70 12.47 -6.47
CA LYS A 59 -15.54 13.19 -7.74
C LYS A 59 -16.85 13.41 -8.49
N LYS A 60 -17.77 12.45 -8.43
CA LYS A 60 -19.09 12.51 -9.09
C LYS A 60 -20.15 13.24 -8.25
N ALA A 61 -19.87 13.48 -6.97
CA ALA A 61 -20.78 14.17 -6.08
C ALA A 61 -21.05 15.62 -6.54
N PRO A 62 -22.24 16.19 -6.29
CA PRO A 62 -22.61 17.53 -6.74
C PRO A 62 -21.83 18.67 -6.05
N PHE A 63 -21.01 18.35 -5.03
CA PHE A 63 -20.34 19.31 -4.16
C PHE A 63 -19.00 19.85 -4.69
N LYS A 64 -18.52 19.35 -5.84
CA LYS A 64 -17.28 19.82 -6.50
C LYS A 64 -16.07 19.84 -5.56
N PHE A 65 -15.83 18.73 -4.84
CA PHE A 65 -14.70 18.62 -3.92
C PHE A 65 -13.36 18.81 -4.63
N ARG A 66 -12.41 19.48 -3.97
CA ARG A 66 -10.99 19.37 -4.30
C ARG A 66 -10.46 18.08 -3.71
N LEU A 67 -10.21 17.08 -4.55
CA LEU A 67 -9.92 15.72 -4.07
C LEU A 67 -8.63 15.64 -3.27
N ARG A 68 -7.63 16.45 -3.64
CA ARG A 68 -6.41 16.60 -2.84
C ARG A 68 -6.68 16.98 -1.38
N ASP A 69 -7.58 17.93 -1.13
CA ASP A 69 -7.85 18.37 0.24
C ASP A 69 -8.53 17.28 1.06
N VAL A 70 -9.44 16.53 0.43
CA VAL A 70 -10.10 15.39 1.08
C VAL A 70 -9.08 14.32 1.40
N ALA A 71 -8.17 14.00 0.47
CA ALA A 71 -7.08 13.05 0.71
C ALA A 71 -6.16 13.51 1.86
N ASN A 72 -5.79 14.79 1.90
CA ASN A 72 -5.01 15.35 3.00
C ASN A 72 -5.74 15.17 4.33
N VAL A 73 -7.03 15.54 4.43
CA VAL A 73 -7.80 15.37 5.68
C VAL A 73 -7.92 13.90 6.08
N TYR A 74 -8.19 13.00 5.14
CA TYR A 74 -8.21 11.55 5.41
C TYR A 74 -6.85 11.03 5.88
N ASN A 75 -5.75 11.68 5.52
CA ASN A 75 -4.41 11.32 5.96
C ASN A 75 -3.97 12.01 7.27
N GLN A 76 -4.88 12.71 7.96
CA GLN A 76 -4.63 13.32 9.28
C GLN A 76 -5.41 12.60 10.37
N ASN A 77 -4.78 11.66 11.08
CA ASN A 77 -5.33 10.97 12.26
C ASN A 77 -6.72 10.31 12.06
N SER A 78 -7.08 9.97 10.83
CA SER A 78 -8.29 9.19 10.53
C SER A 78 -7.99 7.69 10.58
N ILE A 79 -9.04 6.85 10.63
CA ILE A 79 -8.93 5.38 10.53
C ILE A 79 -8.20 4.94 9.25
N ILE A 80 -8.33 5.70 8.15
CA ILE A 80 -7.73 5.37 6.85
C ILE A 80 -6.45 6.16 6.57
N THR A 81 -5.81 6.72 7.60
CA THR A 81 -4.46 7.29 7.49
C THR A 81 -3.48 6.19 7.09
N SER A 82 -2.80 6.34 5.95
CA SER A 82 -1.92 5.29 5.42
C SER A 82 -0.94 5.82 4.38
N ARG A 83 0.10 5.04 4.06
CA ARG A 83 1.01 5.35 2.93
C ARG A 83 0.25 5.47 1.60
N LEU A 84 -0.74 4.60 1.36
CA LEU A 84 -1.56 4.64 0.14
C LEU A 84 -2.38 5.92 0.05
N THR A 85 -2.98 6.37 1.16
CA THR A 85 -3.73 7.63 1.23
C THR A 85 -2.81 8.83 0.98
N GLY A 86 -1.61 8.83 1.58
CA GLY A 86 -0.59 9.85 1.33
C GLY A 86 -0.12 9.90 -0.13
N TRP A 87 0.16 8.75 -0.75
CA TRP A 87 0.54 8.69 -2.17
C TRP A 87 -0.60 9.13 -3.09
N LEU A 88 -1.86 8.84 -2.74
CA LEU A 88 -3.00 9.35 -3.48
C LEU A 88 -3.09 10.88 -3.40
N GLU A 89 -2.86 11.46 -2.22
CA GLU A 89 -2.76 12.92 -2.04
C GLU A 89 -1.66 13.52 -2.91
N GLU A 90 -0.46 12.93 -2.90
CA GLU A 90 0.67 13.33 -3.74
C GLU A 90 0.34 13.24 -5.23
N GLY A 91 -0.34 12.17 -5.65
CA GLY A 91 -0.82 12.01 -7.03
C GLY A 91 -1.78 13.12 -7.44
N PHE A 92 -2.73 13.50 -6.59
CA PHE A 92 -3.60 14.65 -6.86
C PHE A 92 -2.84 15.98 -6.88
N LYS A 93 -1.82 16.14 -6.02
CA LYS A 93 -0.95 17.32 -6.01
C LYS A 93 -0.16 17.44 -7.32
N GLU A 94 0.37 16.35 -7.84
CA GLU A 94 1.20 16.34 -9.05
C GLU A 94 0.38 16.41 -10.35
N TYR A 95 -0.72 15.66 -10.42
CA TYR A 95 -1.47 15.43 -11.67
C TYR A 95 -2.87 16.07 -11.69
N GLY A 96 -3.25 16.75 -10.60
CA GLY A 96 -4.58 17.32 -10.38
C GLY A 96 -5.66 16.27 -10.11
N ASP A 97 -6.86 16.71 -9.74
CA ASP A 97 -8.01 15.84 -9.39
C ASP A 97 -8.49 14.91 -10.53
N ASN A 98 -8.01 15.14 -11.74
CA ASN A 98 -8.27 14.30 -12.90
C ASN A 98 -7.17 13.30 -13.20
N LEU A 99 -6.05 13.35 -12.48
CA LEU A 99 -4.88 12.50 -12.66
C LEU A 99 -4.48 12.37 -14.15
N LYS A 100 -4.60 13.46 -14.93
CA LYS A 100 -4.62 13.39 -16.40
C LYS A 100 -3.36 12.79 -17.03
N LYS A 101 -2.24 12.84 -16.32
CA LYS A 101 -0.95 12.30 -16.79
C LYS A 101 -0.64 10.92 -16.21
N ALA A 102 -1.46 10.41 -15.29
CA ALA A 102 -1.34 9.05 -14.80
C ALA A 102 -2.04 8.09 -15.78
N SER A 103 -1.40 6.94 -16.03
CA SER A 103 -2.04 5.87 -16.80
C SER A 103 -3.23 5.31 -16.02
N GLY A 104 -4.37 5.13 -16.68
CA GLY A 104 -5.52 4.40 -16.14
C GLY A 104 -5.37 2.87 -16.21
N VAL A 105 -4.28 2.38 -16.82
CA VAL A 105 -3.97 0.96 -16.94
C VAL A 105 -3.03 0.56 -15.81
N VAL A 106 -3.49 -0.37 -14.97
CA VAL A 106 -2.61 -1.07 -14.02
C VAL A 106 -1.83 -2.12 -14.80
N ALA A 107 -0.54 -1.88 -15.01
CA ALA A 107 0.34 -2.88 -15.60
C ALA A 107 0.46 -4.08 -14.64
N HIS A 108 0.33 -5.29 -15.18
CA HIS A 108 0.62 -6.51 -14.43
C HIS A 108 2.11 -6.82 -14.62
N THR A 109 2.83 -7.06 -13.53
CA THR A 109 4.11 -7.76 -13.59
C THR A 109 3.81 -9.25 -13.55
N GLY A 110 3.63 -9.83 -14.74
CA GLY A 110 3.68 -11.27 -14.97
C GLY A 110 5.01 -11.63 -15.60
#